data_AF-A0A645I410-F1
#
_entry.id   AF-A0A645I410-F1
#
_cell.length_a   1.000
_cell.length_b   1.000
_cell.length_c   1.000
_cell.angle_alpha   90.00
_cell.angle_beta   90.00
_cell.angle_gamma   90.00
#
_symmetry.space_group_name_H-M   'P 1'
#
loop_
_entity.id
_entity.type
_entity.pdbx_description
1 polymer ?
#
loop_
_entity_poly.entity_id
_entity_poly.type
_entity_poly.pdbx_seq_one_letter_code
_entity_poly.pdbx_strand_id
1 'polypeptide(L)' 'MCLSAAYWAHVDKIYFAADRNDAEKAGFSDAFIYNQFGIPMSERSIPIEQILPQEGFKPFEEWINNDKKVPY' A
#
# COMPACT_ATOMS: atom_id res chain seq x y z
N MET A 1 0.09 -1.14 -5.83
CA MET A 1 -1.08 -0.24 -5.96
C MET A 1 -2.35 -1.02 -6.24
N CYS A 2 -2.53 -1.59 -7.44
CA CYS A 2 -3.82 -2.21 -7.83
C CYS A 2 -4.26 -3.36 -6.92
N LEU A 3 -3.31 -4.15 -6.42
CA LEU A 3 -3.61 -5.20 -5.44
C LEU A 3 -4.24 -4.61 -4.16
N SER A 4 -3.67 -3.52 -3.61
CA SER A 4 -4.22 -2.83 -2.45
C SER A 4 -5.64 -2.32 -2.71
N ALA A 5 -5.91 -1.79 -3.91
CA ALA A 5 -7.23 -1.33 -4.30
C ALA A 5 -8.26 -2.48 -4.35
N ALA A 6 -7.85 -3.64 -4.84
CA ALA A 6 -8.71 -4.83 -4.87
C ALA A 6 -9.11 -5.29 -3.45
N TYR A 7 -8.18 -5.24 -2.49
CA TYR A 7 -8.49 -5.52 -1.08
C TYR A 7 -9.46 -4.51 -0.48
N TRP A 8 -9.25 -3.21 -0.71
CA TRP A 8 -10.17 -2.15 -0.28
C TRP A 8 -11.57 -2.28 -0.90
N ALA A 9 -11.67 -2.88 -2.09
CA ALA A 9 -12.94 -3.12 -2.77
C ALA A 9 -13.63 -4.43 -2.35
N HIS A 10 -13.03 -5.22 -1.45
CA HIS A 10 -13.54 -6.52 -1.00
C HIS A 10 -13.87 -7.50 -2.14
N VAL A 11 -13.02 -7.58 -3.17
CA VAL A 11 -13.22 -8.54 -4.26
C VAL A 11 -12.96 -9.98 -3.79
N ASP A 12 -13.81 -10.93 -4.18
CA ASP A 12 -13.69 -12.32 -3.73
C ASP A 12 -12.51 -13.06 -4.36
N LYS A 13 -12.19 -12.76 -5.62
CA LYS A 13 -11.15 -13.47 -6.39
C LYS A 13 -10.59 -12.63 -7.53
N ILE A 14 -9.28 -12.75 -7.75
CA ILE A 14 -8.56 -12.11 -8.85
C ILE A 14 -8.05 -13.21 -9.79
N TYR A 15 -8.43 -13.12 -11.07
CA TYR A 15 -7.83 -13.90 -12.15
C TYR A 15 -6.95 -12.96 -12.97
N PHE A 16 -5.74 -13.38 -13.31
CA PHE A 16 -4.80 -12.61 -14.12
C PHE A 16 -4.13 -13.51 -15.16
N ALA A 17 -3.66 -12.92 -16.26
CA ALA A 17 -3.04 -13.64 -17.38
C ALA A 17 -1.52 -13.44 -17.42
N ALA A 18 -1.07 -12.20 -17.66
CA ALA A 18 0.35 -11.85 -17.62
C ALA A 18 0.76 -11.48 -16.18
N ASP A 19 1.94 -11.93 -15.75
CA ASP A 19 2.43 -11.66 -14.40
C ASP A 19 3.31 -10.40 -14.33
N ARG A 20 3.78 -10.07 -13.12
CA ARG A 20 4.65 -8.90 -12.90
C ARG A 20 6.01 -8.99 -13.60
N ASN A 21 6.49 -10.19 -13.88
CA ASN A 21 7.77 -10.42 -14.57
C ASN A 21 7.58 -10.22 -16.08
N ASP A 22 6.42 -10.59 -16.62
CA ASP A 22 6.05 -10.27 -17.99
C ASP A 22 5.88 -8.76 -18.19
N ALA A 23 5.30 -8.07 -17.20
CA ALA A 23 5.27 -6.61 -17.17
C ALA A 23 6.68 -6.01 -17.13
N GLU A 24 7.60 -6.57 -16.33
CA GLU A 24 9.00 -6.14 -16.28
C GLU A 24 9.73 -6.33 -17.62
N LYS A 25 9.55 -7.47 -18.29
CA LYS A 25 10.10 -7.71 -19.64
C LYS A 25 9.62 -6.67 -20.66
N ALA A 26 8.39 -6.17 -20.48
CA ALA A 26 7.82 -5.12 -21.33
C ALA A 26 8.22 -3.69 -20.92
N GLY A 27 9.05 -3.53 -19.88
CA GLY A 27 9.57 -2.24 -19.42
C GLY A 27 8.72 -1.56 -18.34
N PHE A 28 7.75 -2.24 -17.74
CA PHE A 28 6.99 -1.72 -16.60
C PHE A 28 7.68 -2.04 -15.26
N SER A 29 7.47 -1.17 -14.27
CA SER A 29 8.19 -1.24 -12.99
C SER A 29 7.53 -2.13 -11.93
N ASP A 30 6.54 -2.95 -12.27
CA ASP A 30 5.75 -3.72 -11.31
C ASP A 30 6.62 -4.58 -10.38
N ALA A 31 7.49 -5.42 -10.95
CA ALA A 31 8.39 -6.27 -10.18
C ALA A 31 9.31 -5.46 -9.25
N PHE A 32 9.91 -4.38 -9.76
CA PHE A 32 10.71 -3.46 -8.98
C PHE A 32 9.93 -2.87 -7.79
N ILE A 33 8.71 -2.38 -8.01
CA ILE A 33 7.86 -1.80 -6.95
C ILE A 33 7.54 -2.86 -5.89
N TYR A 34 7.26 -4.11 -6.27
CA TYR A 34 7.04 -5.19 -5.31
C TYR A 34 8.28 -5.46 -4.44
N ASN A 35 9.48 -5.39 -5.02
CA ASN A 35 10.72 -5.62 -4.27
C ASN A 35 10.97 -4.55 -3.20
N GLN A 36 10.56 -3.30 -3.43
CA GLN A 36 10.71 -2.21 -2.45
C GLN A 36 9.98 -2.48 -1.13
N PHE A 37 8.93 -3.29 -1.11
CA PHE A 37 8.23 -3.63 0.14
C PHE A 37 9.10 -4.43 1.13
N GLY A 38 10.05 -5.21 0.63
CA GLY A 38 10.98 -5.99 1.46
C GLY A 38 12.19 -5.18 1.96
N ILE A 39 12.33 -3.92 1.54
CA ILE A 39 13.45 -3.05 1.88
C ILE A 39 13.03 -2.12 3.03
N PRO A 40 13.92 -1.88 4.04
CA PRO A 40 13.68 -0.89 5.08
C PRO A 40 13.25 0.47 4.49
N MET A 41 12.30 1.14 5.13
CA MET A 41 11.69 2.37 4.62
C MET A 41 12.73 3.44 4.23
N SER A 42 13.79 3.60 5.02
CA SER A 42 14.89 4.54 4.79
C SER A 42 15.85 4.13 3.66
N GLU A 43 15.86 2.85 3.26
CA GLU A 43 16.78 2.28 2.27
C GLU A 43 16.12 1.98 0.92
N ARG A 44 14.81 2.25 0.81
CA ARG A 44 14.09 2.15 -0.46
C ARG A 44 14.67 3.12 -1.48
N SER A 45 14.43 2.83 -2.76
CA SER A 45 14.80 3.72 -3.87
C SER A 45 14.25 5.13 -3.71
N ILE A 46 13.10 5.23 -3.04
CA ILE A 46 12.54 6.47 -2.50
C ILE A 46 12.56 6.32 -0.98
N PRO A 47 13.51 6.95 -0.27
CA PRO A 47 13.56 6.91 1.19
C PRO A 47 12.27 7.47 1.79
N ILE A 48 11.75 6.77 2.79
CA ILE A 48 10.56 7.18 3.53
C ILE A 48 10.98 7.46 4.97
N GLU A 49 10.66 8.66 5.42
CA GLU A 49 10.92 9.12 6.78
C GLU A 49 9.59 9.45 7.48
N GLN A 50 9.45 9.02 8.73
CA GLN A 50 8.30 9.38 9.56
C GLN A 50 8.61 10.64 10.35
N ILE A 51 7.76 11.65 10.21
CA ILE A 51 7.83 12.91 10.96
C ILE A 51 6.55 13.12 11.77
N LEU A 52 6.66 13.81 12.90
CA LEU A 52 5.52 14.18 13.76
C LEU A 52 4.56 13.01 14.08
N PRO A 53 5.06 11.86 14.57
CA PRO A 53 4.24 10.65 14.73
C PRO A 53 3.09 10.83 15.73
N GLN A 54 3.26 11.70 16.74
CA GLN A 54 2.23 11.96 17.74
C GLN A 54 1.10 12.81 17.15
N GLU A 55 1.43 13.87 16.42
CA GLU A 55 0.47 14.73 15.74
C GLU A 55 -0.26 13.98 14.62
N GLY A 56 0.47 13.15 13.87
CA GLY A 56 -0.08 12.30 12.82
C GLY A 56 -1.05 11.24 13.34
N PHE A 57 -0.99 10.89 14.63
CA PHE A 57 -1.91 9.92 15.23
C PHE A 57 -3.27 10.53 15.63
N LYS A 58 -3.34 11.85 15.87
CA LYS A 58 -4.57 12.52 16.35
C LYS A 58 -5.83 12.26 15.49
N PRO A 59 -5.77 12.26 14.14
CA PRO A 59 -6.95 11.92 13.33
C PRO A 59 -7.46 10.50 13.57
N PHE A 60 -6.56 9.56 13.88
CA PHE A 60 -6.95 8.19 14.23
C PHE A 60 -7.58 8.12 15.63
N GLU A 61 -7.10 8.92 16.60
CA GLU A 61 -7.77 9.03 17.90
C GLU A 61 -9.21 9.55 17.76
N GLU A 62 -9.42 10.59 16.95
CA GLU A 62 -10.76 11.11 16.65
C GLU A 62 -11.64 10.05 15.97
N TRP A 63 -11.09 9.30 15.02
CA TRP A 63 -11.80 8.19 14.39
C TRP A 63 -12.15 7.07 15.39
N ILE A 64 -11.21 6.65 16.23
CA ILE A 64 -11.41 5.61 17.25
C ILE A 64 -12.51 6.02 18.24
N ASN A 65 -12.56 7.29 18.63
CA ASN A 65 -13.57 7.82 19.57
C ASN A 65 -14.91 8.20 18.92
N ASN A 66 -15.01 8.16 17.58
CA ASN A 66 -16.27 8.46 16.90
C ASN A 66 -17.22 7.25 16.94
N ASP A 67 -18.30 7.36 17.71
CA ASP A 67 -19.34 6.31 17.82
C ASP A 67 -20.20 6.16 16.57
N LYS A 68 -20.15 7.13 15.65
CA LYS A 68 -20.91 7.13 14.39
C LYS A 68 -20.09 6.66 13.19
N LYS A 69 -18.85 6.20 13.40
CA LYS A 69 -18.00 5.75 12.31
C LYS A 69 -18.57 4.50 11.64
N VAL A 70 -18.36 4.38 10.32
CA VAL A 70 -18.56 3.13 9.59
C VAL A 70 -17.20 2.43 9.52
N PRO A 71 -17.06 1.20 10.04
CA PRO A 71 -15.81 0.44 9.96
C PRO A 71 -15.36 0.22 8.52
N TYR A 72 -14.04 0.09 8.37
CA TYR A 72 -13.34 -0.18 7.12
C TYR A 72 -12.81 -1.61 7.10
#